data_AF-A0A951DAR5-F1
#
_entry.id   AF-A0A951DAR5-F1
#
_cell.length_a   1.000
_cell.length_b   1.000
_cell.length_c   1.000
_cell.angle_alpha   90.00
_cell.angle_beta   90.00
_cell.angle_gamma   90.00
#
_symmetry.space_group_name_H-M   'P 1'
#
loop_
_entity.id
_entity.type
_entity.pdbx_description
1 polymer ?
#
loop_
_entity_poly.entity_id
_entity_poly.type
_entity_poly.pdbx_seq_one_letter_code
_entity_poly.pdbx_strand_id
1 'polypeptide(L)'
;MALVSVSLAGVSKLGYWRFLLADTAGCTIWAAAYLLLGRIFYRQVDSVIALLGLFGRRAGLVVLILISLYISAKYIQRWWFLRNLRVNRITAQEALALMDNGEAITIFDLRHPAEVEREGMKIAGATVLRPDQLGSVSHKIPEGQQIILYCT
;
A
#
# COMPACT_ATOMS: atom_id res chain seq x y z
N MET A 1 16.13 39.78 12.46
CA MET A 1 16.41 41.20 12.77
C MET A 1 16.91 41.97 11.53
N ALA A 2 17.81 41.43 10.72
CA ALA A 2 18.38 42.13 9.55
C ALA A 2 17.38 42.53 8.43
N LEU A 3 16.31 41.76 8.21
CA LEU A 3 15.35 42.02 7.12
C LEU A 3 14.59 43.35 7.26
N VAL A 4 14.39 43.83 8.49
CA VAL A 4 13.66 45.08 8.77
C VAL A 4 14.62 46.27 8.91
N SER A 5 15.85 46.04 9.38
CA SER A 5 16.85 47.11 9.51
C SER A 5 17.37 47.60 8.16
N VAL A 6 17.53 46.70 7.18
CA VAL A 6 18.00 47.06 5.82
C VAL A 6 16.99 47.95 5.08
N SER A 7 15.69 47.64 5.16
CA SER A 7 14.64 48.44 4.51
C SER A 7 14.47 49.81 5.17
N LEU A 8 14.56 49.87 6.50
CA LEU A 8 14.46 51.12 7.26
C LEU A 8 15.69 52.03 7.07
N ALA A 9 16.90 51.46 6.92
CA ALA A 9 18.12 52.21 6.65
C ALA A 9 18.07 52.96 5.30
N GLY A 10 17.43 52.36 4.28
CA GLY A 10 17.20 53.01 2.99
C GLY A 10 16.29 54.25 3.08
N VAL A 11 15.31 54.24 3.98
CA VAL A 11 14.39 55.36 4.22
C VAL A 11 15.03 56.42 5.13
N SER A 12 15.89 56.00 6.06
CA SER A 12 16.44 56.85 7.13
C SER A 12 17.73 57.61 6.77
N LYS A 13 18.24 57.47 5.53
CA LYS A 13 19.53 58.04 5.07
C LYS A 13 20.70 57.82 6.05
N LEU A 14 20.73 56.68 6.75
CA LEU A 14 21.81 56.37 7.67
C LEU A 14 23.11 56.14 6.88
N GLY A 15 24.22 56.73 7.34
CA GLY A 15 25.52 56.50 6.72
C GLY A 15 25.94 55.02 6.81
N TYR A 16 26.45 54.48 5.70
CA TYR A 16 26.84 53.07 5.53
C TYR A 16 27.60 52.48 6.74
N TRP A 17 28.63 53.19 7.21
CA TRP A 17 29.46 52.73 8.33
C TRP A 17 28.74 52.68 9.68
N ARG A 18 27.83 53.62 9.94
CA ARG A 18 27.04 53.63 11.18
C ARG A 18 26.04 52.48 11.20
N PHE A 19 25.42 52.20 10.06
CA PHE A 19 24.55 51.03 9.90
C PHE A 19 25.32 49.73 10.13
N LEU A 20 26.46 49.57 9.46
CA LEU A 20 27.26 48.34 9.55
C LEU A 20 27.74 48.07 10.97
N LEU A 21 28.21 49.10 11.70
CA LEU A 21 28.63 48.96 13.09
C LEU A 21 27.46 48.57 14.00
N ALA A 22 26.31 49.22 13.86
CA ALA A 22 25.12 48.91 14.67
C ALA A 22 24.58 47.51 14.38
N ASP A 23 24.52 47.10 13.12
CA ASP A 23 24.04 45.78 12.70
C ASP A 23 25.00 44.67 13.15
N THR A 24 26.31 44.88 12.99
CA THR A 24 27.34 43.93 13.44
C THR A 24 27.35 43.81 14.96
N ALA A 25 27.24 44.91 15.70
CA ALA A 25 27.15 44.89 17.16
C ALA A 25 25.90 44.14 17.61
N GLY A 26 24.74 44.42 17.00
CA GLY A 26 23.50 43.71 17.26
C GLY A 26 23.61 42.21 16.99
N CYS A 27 24.14 41.82 15.83
CA CYS A 27 24.36 40.42 15.47
C CYS A 27 25.34 39.72 16.43
N THR A 28 26.41 40.40 16.82
CA THR A 28 27.43 39.86 17.74
C THR A 28 26.84 39.65 19.13
N ILE A 29 26.12 40.64 19.67
CA ILE A 29 25.45 40.54 20.98
C ILE A 29 24.43 39.40 20.95
N TRP A 30 23.65 39.30 19.87
CA TRP A 30 22.63 38.26 19.73
C TRP A 30 23.26 36.87 19.66
N ALA A 31 24.24 36.66 18.77
CA ALA A 31 24.97 35.40 18.65
C ALA A 31 25.67 35.02 19.96
N ALA A 32 26.35 35.97 20.62
CA ALA A 32 27.00 35.75 21.91
C ALA A 32 26.00 35.35 22.99
N ALA A 33 24.81 35.96 23.04
CA ALA A 33 23.76 35.59 23.98
C ALA A 33 23.31 34.14 23.79
N TYR A 34 23.03 33.70 22.56
CA TYR A 34 22.66 32.30 22.29
C TYR A 34 23.80 31.32 22.55
N LEU A 35 25.04 31.69 22.22
CA LEU A 35 26.21 30.85 22.48
C LEU A 35 26.47 30.70 23.98
N LEU A 36 26.33 31.78 24.75
CA LEU A 36 26.43 31.73 26.21
C LEU A 36 25.30 30.92 26.83
N LEU A 37 24.07 31.11 26.36
CA LEU A 37 22.92 30.31 26.77
C LEU A 37 23.18 28.82 26.48
N GLY A 38 23.60 28.48 25.26
CA GLY A 38 23.99 27.12 24.89
C GLY A 38 25.10 26.58 25.78
N ARG A 39 26.12 27.38 26.10
CA ARG A 39 27.22 27.00 27.00
C ARG A 39 26.78 26.76 28.45
N ILE A 40 25.74 27.44 28.93
CA ILE A 40 25.18 27.22 30.27
C ILE A 40 24.30 25.96 30.29
N PHE A 41 23.50 25.76 29.23
CA PHE A 41 22.46 24.74 29.17
C PHE A 41 22.84 23.48 28.36
N TYR A 42 24.09 23.34 27.90
CA TYR A 42 24.49 22.22 27.03
C TYR A 42 24.21 20.85 27.66
N ARG A 43 24.43 20.70 28.98
CA ARG A 43 24.21 19.42 29.66
C ARG A 43 22.74 19.01 29.67
N GLN A 44 21.84 19.98 29.81
CA GLN A 44 20.40 19.75 29.78
C GLN A 44 19.95 19.38 28.37
N VAL A 45 20.48 20.06 27.36
CA VAL A 45 20.23 19.75 25.94
C VAL A 45 20.71 18.34 25.61
N ASP A 46 21.94 17.97 26.00
CA ASP A 46 22.49 16.63 25.78
C ASP A 46 21.66 15.55 26.47
N SER A 47 21.16 15.82 27.68
CA SER A 47 20.30 14.88 28.42
C SER A 47 18.96 14.66 27.70
N VAL A 48 18.35 15.72 27.18
CA VAL A 48 17.12 15.65 26.39
C VAL A 48 17.37 14.94 25.07
N ILE A 49 18.47 15.23 24.38
CA ILE A 49 18.86 14.55 23.13
C ILE A 49 19.12 13.07 23.37
N ALA A 50 19.81 12.70 24.46
CA ALA A 50 20.06 11.30 24.81
C ALA A 50 18.75 10.55 25.11
N LEU A 51 17.82 11.19 25.83
CA LEU A 51 16.49 10.66 26.10
C LEU A 51 15.70 10.47 24.79
N LEU A 52 15.65 11.50 23.95
CA LEU A 52 15.03 11.46 22.62
C LEU A 52 15.69 10.44 21.70
N GLY A 53 17.00 10.22 21.79
CA GLY A 53 17.73 9.22 21.02
C GLY A 53 17.35 7.79 21.43
N LEU A 54 17.18 7.54 22.73
CA LEU A 54 16.71 6.25 23.23
C LEU A 54 15.27 5.95 22.77
N PHE A 55 14.38 6.94 22.87
CA PHE A 55 13.01 6.82 22.37
C PHE A 55 12.97 6.73 20.85
N GLY A 56 13.81 7.48 20.14
CA GLY A 56 13.90 7.51 18.69
C GLY A 56 14.35 6.17 18.11
N ARG A 57 15.37 5.52 18.71
CA ARG A 57 15.80 4.18 18.28
C ARG A 57 14.72 3.13 18.48
N ARG A 58 14.05 3.14 19.64
CA ARG A 58 12.95 2.20 19.93
C ARG A 58 11.74 2.45 19.03
N ALA A 59 11.34 3.70 18.84
CA ALA A 59 10.26 4.09 17.94
C ALA A 59 10.57 3.68 16.49
N GLY A 60 11.80 3.92 16.02
CA GLY A 60 12.24 3.49 14.70
C GLY A 60 12.16 1.98 14.50
N LEU A 61 12.59 1.19 15.49
CA LEU A 61 12.46 -0.27 15.46
C LEU A 61 11.00 -0.72 15.42
N VAL A 62 10.13 -0.11 16.23
CA VAL A 62 8.68 -0.41 16.24
C VAL A 62 8.08 -0.13 14.86
N VAL A 63 8.37 1.02 14.27
CA VAL A 63 7.89 1.38 12.92
C VAL A 63 8.39 0.38 11.88
N LEU A 64 9.67 0.01 11.91
CA LEU A 64 10.22 -0.99 11.01
C LEU A 64 9.51 -2.35 11.15
N ILE A 65 9.29 -2.82 12.39
CA ILE A 65 8.57 -4.08 12.65
C ILE A 65 7.14 -4.00 12.11
N LEU A 66 6.43 -2.91 12.35
CA LEU A 66 5.06 -2.72 11.86
C LEU A 66 5.00 -2.72 10.33
N ILE A 67 5.94 -2.04 9.67
CA ILE A 67 6.05 -2.04 8.21
C ILE A 67 6.34 -3.45 7.69
N SER A 68 7.32 -4.15 8.28
CA SER A 68 7.66 -5.52 7.89
C SER A 68 6.47 -6.46 8.06
N LEU A 69 5.76 -6.39 9.19
CA LEU A 69 4.58 -7.20 9.46
C LEU A 69 3.46 -6.91 8.45
N TYR A 70 3.20 -5.64 8.15
CA TYR A 70 2.21 -5.23 7.17
C TYR A 70 2.54 -5.76 5.76
N ILE A 71 3.80 -5.60 5.32
CA ILE A 71 4.26 -6.10 4.01
C ILE A 71 4.15 -7.62 3.96
N SER A 72 4.62 -8.33 4.99
CA SER A 72 4.51 -9.79 5.08
C SER A 72 3.05 -10.25 5.02
N ALA A 73 2.16 -9.61 5.77
CA ALA A 73 0.73 -9.92 5.76
C ALA A 73 0.13 -9.71 4.36
N LYS A 74 0.43 -8.57 3.71
CA LYS A 74 -0.01 -8.29 2.33
C LYS A 74 0.54 -9.29 1.32
N TYR A 75 1.80 -9.69 1.47
CA TYR A 75 2.44 -10.64 0.58
C TYR A 75 1.84 -12.05 0.73
N ILE A 76 1.61 -12.48 1.99
CA ILE A 76 0.92 -13.74 2.28
C ILE A 76 -0.50 -13.70 1.70
N GLN A 77 -1.26 -12.64 1.94
CA GLN A 77 -2.60 -12.49 1.36
C GLN A 77 -2.57 -12.61 -0.17
N ARG A 78 -1.60 -11.96 -0.82
CA ARG A 78 -1.41 -12.05 -2.27
C ARG A 78 -1.08 -13.48 -2.72
N TRP A 79 -0.19 -14.16 -2.01
CA TRP A 79 0.22 -15.53 -2.35
C TRP A 79 -0.93 -16.51 -2.20
N TRP A 80 -1.70 -16.42 -1.11
CA TRP A 80 -2.89 -17.24 -0.88
C TRP A 80 -3.96 -16.97 -1.95
N PHE A 81 -4.21 -15.71 -2.28
CA PHE A 81 -5.16 -15.35 -3.34
C PHE A 81 -4.78 -15.96 -4.70
N LEU A 82 -3.50 -15.83 -5.10
CA LEU A 82 -3.01 -16.40 -6.36
C LEU A 82 -3.00 -17.94 -6.34
N ARG A 83 -2.74 -18.55 -5.18
CA ARG A 83 -2.78 -20.01 -5.02
C ARG A 83 -4.20 -20.55 -5.10
N ASN A 84 -5.19 -19.82 -4.60
CA ASN A 84 -6.60 -20.21 -4.72
C ASN A 84 -7.12 -20.04 -6.16
N LEU A 85 -6.52 -19.17 -6.97
CA LEU A 85 -6.80 -19.09 -8.41
C LEU A 85 -6.16 -20.20 -9.23
N ARG A 86 -5.21 -20.97 -8.67
CA ARG A 86 -4.82 -22.28 -9.20
C ARG A 86 -5.86 -23.32 -8.81
N VAL A 87 -7.10 -23.10 -9.22
CA VAL A 87 -8.10 -24.16 -9.33
C VAL A 87 -7.53 -25.20 -10.27
N ASN A 88 -7.77 -26.49 -9.99
CA ASN A 88 -7.30 -27.60 -10.82
C ASN A 88 -7.83 -27.42 -12.26
N ARG A 89 -7.00 -26.85 -13.15
CA ARG A 89 -7.38 -26.64 -14.55
C ARG A 89 -7.30 -27.97 -15.25
N ILE A 90 -8.44 -28.48 -15.68
CA ILE A 90 -8.53 -29.59 -16.62
C ILE A 90 -8.32 -29.05 -18.04
N THR A 91 -7.58 -29.77 -18.87
CA THR A 91 -7.42 -29.42 -20.29
C THR A 91 -8.68 -29.77 -21.08
N ALA A 92 -8.88 -29.14 -22.24
CA ALA A 92 -10.04 -29.44 -23.10
C ALA A 92 -10.03 -30.91 -23.56
N GLN A 93 -8.85 -31.48 -23.80
CA GLN A 93 -8.66 -32.87 -24.19
C GLN A 93 -9.04 -33.84 -23.06
N GLU A 94 -8.63 -33.56 -21.83
CA GLU A 94 -9.02 -34.36 -20.67
C GLU A 94 -10.53 -34.27 -20.42
N ALA A 95 -11.12 -33.08 -20.53
CA ALA A 95 -12.56 -32.90 -20.39
C ALA A 95 -13.35 -33.69 -21.46
N LEU A 96 -12.87 -33.69 -22.71
CA LEU A 96 -13.47 -34.48 -23.78
C LEU A 96 -13.34 -35.98 -23.52
N ALA A 97 -12.17 -36.44 -23.06
CA ALA A 97 -11.96 -37.84 -22.71
C ALA A 97 -12.90 -38.32 -21.60
N LEU A 98 -13.18 -37.49 -20.59
CA LEU A 98 -14.17 -37.80 -19.55
C LEU A 98 -15.60 -37.93 -20.12
N MET A 99 -15.96 -37.06 -21.07
CA MET A 99 -17.25 -37.13 -21.77
C MET A 99 -17.36 -38.41 -22.59
N ASP A 100 -16.32 -38.75 -23.35
CA ASP A 100 -16.30 -39.92 -24.24
C ASP A 100 -16.27 -41.24 -23.45
N ASN A 101 -15.63 -41.25 -22.28
CA ASN A 101 -15.61 -42.39 -21.37
C ASN A 101 -16.94 -42.60 -20.62
N GLY A 102 -17.92 -41.69 -20.78
CA GLY A 102 -19.22 -41.77 -20.12
C GLY A 102 -19.16 -41.54 -18.61
N GLU A 103 -18.13 -40.84 -18.12
CA GLU A 103 -18.04 -40.50 -16.70
C GLU A 103 -19.17 -39.54 -16.31
N ALA A 104 -19.67 -39.69 -15.09
CA ALA A 104 -20.62 -38.75 -14.53
C ALA A 104 -19.91 -37.41 -14.29
N ILE A 105 -20.05 -36.48 -15.23
CA ILE A 105 -19.54 -35.11 -15.14
C ILE A 105 -20.66 -34.09 -15.33
N THR A 106 -20.59 -32.96 -14.61
CA THR A 106 -21.51 -31.84 -14.79
C THR A 106 -20.73 -30.63 -15.32
N ILE A 107 -21.19 -30.07 -16.44
CA ILE A 107 -20.55 -28.92 -17.10
C ILE A 107 -21.39 -27.67 -16.90
N PHE A 108 -20.79 -26.61 -16.34
CA PHE A 108 -21.41 -25.29 -16.24
C PHE A 108 -20.70 -24.26 -17.14
N ASP A 109 -21.51 -23.54 -17.91
CA ASP A 109 -21.09 -22.39 -18.70
C ASP A 109 -21.30 -21.12 -17.87
N LEU A 110 -20.20 -20.45 -17.51
CA LEU A 110 -20.20 -19.24 -16.69
C LEU A 110 -20.27 -17.95 -17.54
N ARG A 111 -20.34 -18.07 -18.87
CA ARG A 111 -20.44 -16.91 -19.78
C ARG A 111 -21.75 -16.17 -19.56
N HIS A 112 -21.75 -14.87 -19.85
CA HIS A 112 -22.98 -14.09 -19.75
C HIS A 112 -24.00 -14.61 -20.80
N PRO A 113 -25.31 -14.71 -20.51
CA PRO A 113 -26.28 -15.24 -21.47
C PRO A 113 -26.23 -14.55 -22.85
N ALA A 114 -25.97 -13.24 -22.85
CA ALA A 114 -25.78 -12.45 -24.07
C ALA A 114 -24.54 -12.86 -24.90
N GLU A 115 -23.50 -13.41 -24.27
CA GLU A 115 -22.31 -13.94 -24.95
C GLU A 115 -22.60 -15.30 -25.58
N VAL A 116 -23.31 -16.17 -24.84
CA VAL A 116 -23.76 -17.47 -25.37
C VAL A 116 -24.69 -17.29 -26.56
N GLU A 117 -25.61 -16.33 -26.49
CA GLU A 117 -26.54 -16.00 -27.58
C GLU A 117 -25.81 -15.43 -28.80
N ARG A 118 -24.77 -14.61 -28.60
CA ARG A 118 -23.93 -14.06 -29.67
C ARG A 118 -23.10 -15.13 -30.38
N GLU A 119 -22.52 -16.07 -29.63
CA GLU A 119 -21.70 -17.14 -30.22
C GLU A 119 -22.54 -18.27 -30.80
N GLY A 120 -23.76 -18.46 -30.31
CA GLY A 120 -24.71 -19.47 -30.81
C GLY A 120 -24.30 -20.91 -30.50
N MET A 121 -23.25 -21.15 -29.71
CA MET A 121 -22.70 -22.47 -29.43
C MET A 121 -22.35 -22.64 -27.95
N LYS A 122 -22.58 -23.86 -27.44
CA LYS A 122 -22.19 -24.31 -26.10
C LYS A 122 -21.79 -25.78 -26.13
N ILE A 123 -21.03 -26.21 -25.13
CA ILE A 123 -20.68 -27.63 -24.97
C ILE A 123 -21.96 -28.45 -24.76
N ALA A 124 -22.04 -29.63 -25.38
CA ALA A 124 -23.19 -30.52 -25.24
C ALA A 124 -23.37 -30.92 -23.76
N GLY A 125 -24.61 -30.82 -23.26
CA GLY A 125 -24.91 -31.08 -21.83
C GLY A 125 -24.57 -29.93 -20.87
N ALA A 126 -23.97 -28.83 -21.34
CA ALA A 126 -23.64 -27.70 -20.47
C ALA A 126 -24.88 -26.90 -20.05
N THR A 127 -24.93 -26.58 -18.76
CA THR A 127 -25.94 -25.70 -18.16
C THR A 127 -25.36 -24.30 -18.00
N VAL A 128 -26.04 -23.29 -18.56
CA VAL A 128 -25.62 -21.88 -18.41
C VAL A 128 -25.98 -21.41 -17.01
N LEU A 129 -24.97 -20.98 -16.25
CA LEU A 129 -25.12 -20.54 -14.88
C LEU A 129 -24.37 -19.24 -14.67
N ARG A 130 -25.07 -18.21 -14.21
CA ARG A 130 -24.43 -16.92 -13.95
C ARG A 130 -23.58 -16.98 -12.67
N PRO A 131 -22.46 -16.26 -12.59
CA PRO A 131 -21.64 -16.20 -11.38
C PRO A 131 -22.40 -15.80 -10.11
N ASP A 132 -23.41 -14.92 -10.23
CA ASP A 132 -24.26 -14.49 -9.12
C ASP A 132 -25.28 -15.56 -8.66
N GLN A 133 -25.52 -16.59 -9.47
CA GLN A 133 -26.43 -17.70 -9.15
C GLN A 133 -25.70 -18.95 -8.64
N LEU A 134 -24.36 -18.96 -8.63
CA LEU A 134 -23.58 -20.09 -8.12
C LEU A 134 -23.92 -20.42 -6.65
N GLY A 135 -24.10 -19.38 -5.82
CA GLY A 135 -24.41 -19.55 -4.41
C GLY A 135 -25.73 -20.29 -4.16
N SER A 136 -26.76 -20.03 -4.98
CA SER A 136 -28.09 -20.63 -4.82
C SER A 136 -28.22 -22.02 -5.46
N VAL A 137 -27.38 -22.35 -6.44
CA VAL A 137 -27.38 -23.65 -7.13
C VAL A 137 -26.45 -24.67 -6.45
N SER A 138 -25.53 -24.21 -5.60
CA SER A 138 -24.60 -25.06 -4.84
C SER A 138 -25.27 -26.24 -4.11
N HIS A 139 -26.47 -26.04 -3.56
CA HIS A 139 -27.25 -27.08 -2.86
C HIS A 139 -27.91 -28.13 -3.78
N LYS A 140 -27.93 -27.92 -5.10
CA LYS A 140 -28.52 -28.83 -6.09
C LYS A 140 -27.47 -29.68 -6.81
N ILE A 141 -26.20 -29.54 -6.46
CA ILE A 141 -25.10 -30.25 -7.10
C ILE A 141 -24.96 -31.64 -6.42
N PRO A 142 -25.01 -32.75 -7.17
CA PRO A 142 -24.82 -34.08 -6.62
C PRO A 142 -23.43 -34.22 -5.98
N GLU A 143 -23.37 -34.67 -4.73
CA GLU A 143 -22.10 -34.97 -4.07
C GLU A 143 -21.43 -36.18 -4.76
N GLY A 144 -20.13 -36.05 -5.07
CA GLY A 144 -19.33 -37.12 -5.70
C GLY A 144 -19.21 -37.06 -7.22
N GLN A 145 -19.81 -36.07 -7.90
CA GLN A 145 -19.65 -35.86 -9.34
C GLN A 145 -18.55 -34.83 -9.66
N GLN A 146 -17.77 -35.05 -10.73
CA GLN A 146 -16.82 -34.03 -11.18
C GLN A 146 -17.55 -32.84 -11.82
N ILE A 147 -17.14 -31.63 -11.47
CA ILE A 147 -17.73 -30.38 -11.95
C ILE A 147 -16.71 -29.67 -12.80
N ILE A 148 -17.06 -29.37 -14.04
CA ILE A 148 -16.23 -28.61 -14.97
C ILE A 148 -16.89 -27.25 -15.18
N LEU A 149 -16.16 -26.20 -14.84
CA LEU A 149 -16.57 -24.81 -15.06
C LEU A 149 -15.77 -24.25 -16.23
N TYR A 150 -16.44 -23.65 -17.21
CA TYR A 150 -15.75 -22.90 -18.25
C TYR A 150 -16.34 -21.50 -18.39
N CYS A 151 -15.47 -20.57 -18.72
CA CYS A 151 -15.78 -19.19 -19.10
C CYS A 151 -14.90 -18.82 -20.29
N THR A 152 -15.12 -17.64 -20.86
CA THR A 152 -14.23 -17.05 -21.86
C THR A 152 -12.85 -16.76 -21.27
#